data_AF-A0A3S3NE33-F1
#
_entry.id   AF-A0A3S3NE33-F1
#
_cell.length_a   1.000
_cell.length_b   1.000
_cell.length_c   1.000
_cell.angle_alpha   90.00
_cell.angle_beta   90.00
_cell.angle_gamma   90.00
#
_symmetry.space_group_name_H-M   'P 1'
#
loop_
_entity.id
_entity.type
_entity.pdbx_description
1 polymer ?
#
loop_
_entity_poly.entity_id
_entity_poly.type
_entity_poly.pdbx_seq_one_letter_code
_entity_poly.pdbx_strand_id
1 'polypeptide(L)'
;MWLQKRIQSPRQFQYCWKSRKKKKGGTYPTRSKEERGRGIGDRASHRKKKLPRFSLMADGEKPLRKIAASFKDLAAAVNSQNPEVKVEVAPFSAACSHVSVLFGCLGIAFKFAEMDYVAKVDDLTKAANSIGTLKSLLDHDIEQGTVRKAGSHSRNLLRVKRGLDMVRVLFEQILASEESSLKSPASVAYAQVFAPHHGWAIRKAVAAGMYALPTRAQLLKKLNEDAESARIQMQSYISASALVIQYIDKLFLSKELGIDW
;
A
#
# COMPACT_ATOMS: atom_id res chain seq x y z
N MET A 1 -16.69 -34.02 -16.02
CA MET A 1 -16.30 -34.02 -17.45
C MET A 1 -16.69 -32.69 -18.07
N TRP A 2 -15.68 -31.95 -18.55
CA TRP A 2 -15.69 -30.90 -19.58
C TRP A 2 -16.94 -30.04 -19.81
N LEU A 3 -16.79 -28.72 -19.64
CA LEU A 3 -16.89 -27.84 -20.81
C LEU A 3 -15.97 -26.62 -20.68
N GLN A 4 -14.90 -26.69 -21.45
CA GLN A 4 -13.93 -25.64 -21.75
C GLN A 4 -14.39 -24.92 -23.02
N LYS A 5 -14.43 -23.57 -22.99
CA LYS A 5 -14.40 -22.58 -24.11
C LYS A 5 -14.68 -21.21 -23.48
N ARG A 6 -13.96 -20.11 -23.68
CA ARG A 6 -13.07 -19.68 -24.78
C ARG A 6 -11.99 -18.72 -24.25
N ILE A 7 -10.85 -18.79 -24.90
CA ILE A 7 -9.74 -17.84 -24.88
C ILE A 7 -10.22 -16.45 -25.36
N GLN A 8 -9.87 -15.38 -24.65
CA GLN A 8 -9.73 -14.04 -25.25
C GLN A 8 -8.32 -13.50 -25.00
N SER A 9 -7.75 -12.94 -26.06
CA SER A 9 -6.32 -12.66 -26.25
C SER A 9 -5.71 -11.60 -25.31
N PRO A 10 -4.36 -11.51 -25.20
CA PRO A 10 -3.64 -10.57 -24.32
C PRO A 10 -3.79 -9.07 -24.64
N ARG A 11 -4.62 -8.67 -25.62
CA ARG A 11 -4.71 -7.26 -26.07
C ARG A 11 -5.76 -6.41 -25.34
N GLN A 12 -6.57 -6.95 -24.44
CA GLN A 12 -7.63 -6.19 -23.77
C GLN A 12 -7.17 -5.31 -22.58
N PHE A 13 -6.00 -5.54 -22.00
CA PHE A 13 -5.48 -4.66 -20.93
C PHE A 13 -5.11 -3.25 -21.42
N GLN A 14 -4.91 -3.06 -22.72
CA GLN A 14 -4.54 -1.77 -23.31
C GLN A 14 -5.75 -0.92 -23.74
N TYR A 15 -6.94 -1.52 -23.89
CA TYR A 15 -8.12 -0.81 -24.43
C TYR A 15 -8.99 -0.13 -23.36
N CYS A 16 -8.94 -0.55 -22.09
CA CYS A 16 -9.57 0.20 -20.99
C CYS A 16 -8.88 1.57 -20.76
N TRP A 17 -7.66 1.75 -21.27
CA TRP A 17 -6.85 2.96 -21.07
C TRP A 17 -6.95 4.01 -22.20
N LYS A 18 -7.51 3.68 -23.38
CA LYS A 18 -7.65 4.64 -24.51
C LYS A 18 -9.03 5.28 -24.66
N SER A 19 -10.09 4.72 -24.08
CA SER A 19 -11.47 5.23 -24.28
C SER A 19 -11.85 6.45 -23.43
N ARG A 20 -10.97 6.93 -22.53
CA ARG A 20 -11.20 8.17 -21.75
C ARG A 20 -10.58 9.44 -22.35
N LYS A 21 -9.89 9.34 -23.50
CA LYS A 21 -9.27 10.49 -24.20
C LYS A 21 -9.85 10.82 -25.58
N LYS A 22 -10.88 10.11 -26.05
CA LYS A 22 -11.58 10.41 -27.32
C LYS A 22 -13.07 10.70 -27.09
N LYS A 23 -13.36 11.82 -26.41
CA LYS A 23 -14.69 12.48 -26.48
C LYS A 23 -14.53 13.99 -26.27
N LYS A 24 -13.80 14.66 -27.17
CA LYS A 24 -13.98 16.09 -27.51
C LYS A 24 -13.41 16.27 -28.92
N GLY A 25 -14.29 16.29 -29.90
CA GLY A 25 -13.97 16.44 -31.32
C GLY A 25 -15.28 16.61 -32.08
N GLY A 26 -16.04 17.64 -31.71
CA GLY A 26 -17.21 18.09 -32.45
C GLY A 26 -16.73 18.96 -33.60
N THR A 27 -17.19 18.62 -34.80
CA THR A 27 -17.08 19.38 -36.04
C THR A 27 -17.88 20.68 -35.97
N TYR A 28 -17.35 21.78 -36.51
CA TYR A 28 -18.14 22.96 -36.87
C TYR A 28 -17.75 23.44 -38.29
N PRO A 29 -18.71 23.95 -39.08
CA PRO A 29 -18.46 24.56 -40.38
C PRO A 29 -18.06 26.04 -40.25
N THR A 30 -17.45 26.55 -41.32
CA THR A 30 -16.85 27.88 -41.50
C THR A 30 -17.85 29.03 -41.62
N ARG A 31 -17.59 30.19 -40.96
CA ARG A 31 -17.73 31.55 -41.57
C ARG A 31 -17.16 32.70 -40.71
N SER A 32 -16.42 33.59 -41.39
CA SER A 32 -16.14 35.05 -41.24
C SER A 32 -16.06 35.78 -39.89
N LYS A 33 -14.88 36.41 -39.71
CA LYS A 33 -14.50 37.73 -39.11
C LYS A 33 -15.58 38.59 -38.42
N GLU A 34 -15.29 39.07 -37.21
CA GLU A 34 -15.10 40.50 -36.89
C GLU A 34 -14.56 40.75 -35.46
N GLU A 35 -14.17 41.99 -35.20
CA GLU A 35 -13.15 42.54 -34.31
C GLU A 35 -13.45 42.74 -32.80
N ARG A 36 -12.34 42.99 -32.06
CA ARG A 36 -12.15 43.86 -30.87
C ARG A 36 -12.61 43.39 -29.47
N GLY A 37 -11.66 43.39 -28.54
CA GLY A 37 -11.96 43.63 -27.11
C GLY A 37 -10.94 43.08 -26.11
N ARG A 38 -10.20 44.00 -25.47
CA ARG A 38 -9.24 43.85 -24.35
C ARG A 38 -9.63 42.84 -23.24
N GLY A 39 -8.65 42.13 -22.70
CA GLY A 39 -8.76 41.42 -21.42
C GLY A 39 -7.44 40.77 -20.97
N ILE A 40 -6.85 41.32 -19.92
CA ILE A 40 -5.67 40.84 -19.19
C ILE A 40 -6.03 39.51 -18.49
N GLY A 41 -5.12 38.53 -18.48
CA GLY A 41 -5.32 37.28 -17.75
C GLY A 41 -4.13 36.32 -17.83
N ASP A 42 -3.47 36.14 -16.69
CA ASP A 42 -2.24 35.40 -16.45
C ASP A 42 -2.22 33.96 -17.00
N ARG A 43 -1.15 33.65 -17.73
CA ARG A 43 -0.90 32.32 -18.28
C ARG A 43 -0.29 31.41 -17.22
N ALA A 44 -1.14 30.83 -16.36
CA ALA A 44 -0.72 29.79 -15.41
C ALA A 44 -0.28 28.51 -16.14
N SER A 45 1.04 28.31 -16.19
CA SER A 45 1.70 27.13 -16.72
C SER A 45 1.24 25.86 -15.99
N HIS A 46 0.50 25.00 -16.69
CA HIS A 46 0.12 23.68 -16.23
C HIS A 46 1.36 22.78 -16.13
N ARG A 47 2.03 22.84 -14.97
CA ARG A 47 3.10 21.93 -14.59
C ARG A 47 2.49 20.53 -14.40
N LYS A 48 2.69 19.64 -15.38
CA LYS A 48 2.39 18.21 -15.24
C LYS A 48 3.04 17.72 -13.95
N LYS A 49 2.23 17.34 -12.95
CA LYS A 49 2.73 16.71 -11.71
C LYS A 49 3.43 15.41 -12.12
N LYS A 50 4.76 15.40 -12.07
CA LYS A 50 5.59 14.19 -12.20
C LYS A 50 5.16 13.23 -11.10
N LEU A 51 4.93 11.95 -11.44
CA LEU A 51 4.87 10.88 -10.45
C LEU A 51 6.12 10.95 -9.54
N PRO A 52 6.02 10.63 -8.25
CA PRO A 52 7.16 10.70 -7.36
C PRO A 52 8.26 9.77 -7.89
N ARG A 53 9.37 10.40 -8.26
CA ARG A 53 10.65 9.77 -8.49
C ARG A 53 11.05 9.14 -7.16
N PHE A 54 11.57 7.91 -7.20
CA PHE A 54 12.20 7.22 -6.06
C PHE A 54 12.78 8.26 -5.10
N SER A 55 12.25 8.36 -3.89
CA SER A 55 12.89 9.15 -2.86
C SER A 55 14.22 8.45 -2.61
N LEU A 56 15.30 9.00 -3.18
CA LEU A 56 16.64 8.66 -2.73
C LEU A 56 16.62 8.93 -1.22
N MET A 57 16.80 7.87 -0.45
CA MET A 57 16.90 7.98 1.00
C MET A 57 18.07 8.91 1.28
N ALA A 58 17.91 9.85 2.22
CA ALA A 58 18.98 10.75 2.55
C ALA A 58 20.19 9.95 3.06
N ASP A 59 21.40 10.39 2.71
CA ASP A 59 22.62 9.68 3.06
C ASP A 59 22.70 9.53 4.59
N GLY A 60 22.78 8.28 5.08
CA GLY A 60 22.75 7.95 6.51
C GLY A 60 21.39 7.54 7.11
N GLU A 61 20.28 7.61 6.39
CA GLU A 61 18.99 7.12 6.92
C GLU A 61 18.99 5.59 7.11
N LYS A 62 18.38 5.14 8.22
CA LYS A 62 18.18 3.71 8.55
C LYS A 62 16.68 3.40 8.61
N PRO A 63 16.05 3.06 7.48
CA PRO A 63 14.59 2.98 7.37
C PRO A 63 14.00 1.91 8.27
N LEU A 64 14.71 0.80 8.41
CA LEU A 64 14.26 -0.33 9.22
C LEU A 64 14.17 0.05 10.71
N ARG A 65 15.09 0.88 11.22
CA ARG A 65 15.02 1.44 12.58
C ARG A 65 13.82 2.36 12.75
N LYS A 66 13.56 3.23 11.77
CA LYS A 66 12.40 4.14 11.81
C LYS A 66 11.09 3.36 11.85
N ILE A 67 10.96 2.33 11.01
CA ILE A 67 9.81 1.43 10.99
C ILE A 67 9.66 0.74 12.36
N ALA A 68 10.73 0.13 12.87
CA ALA A 68 10.69 -0.58 14.15
C ALA A 68 10.31 0.34 15.32
N ALA A 69 10.83 1.56 15.37
CA ALA A 69 10.50 2.56 16.39
C ALA A 69 9.02 2.98 16.31
N SER A 70 8.55 3.40 15.13
CA SER A 70 7.15 3.83 14.97
C SER A 70 6.15 2.73 15.32
N PHE A 71 6.44 1.46 14.99
CA PHE A 71 5.57 0.35 15.36
C PHE A 71 5.64 0.01 16.85
N LYS A 72 6.78 0.22 17.53
CA LYS A 72 6.87 0.11 19.00
C LYS A 72 5.98 1.15 19.67
N ASP A 73 5.97 2.38 19.19
CA ASP A 73 5.12 3.45 19.72
C ASP A 73 3.63 3.10 19.54
N LEU A 74 3.26 2.60 18.36
CA LEU A 74 1.89 2.11 18.12
C LEU A 74 1.53 0.92 19.02
N ALA A 75 2.44 -0.03 19.23
CA ALA A 75 2.22 -1.16 20.11
C ALA A 75 2.05 -0.74 21.58
N ALA A 76 2.81 0.27 22.03
CA ALA A 76 2.64 0.86 23.34
C ALA A 76 1.26 1.53 23.49
N ALA A 77 0.81 2.25 22.45
CA ALA A 77 -0.53 2.85 22.43
C ALA A 77 -1.65 1.79 22.50
N VAL A 78 -1.53 0.69 21.75
CA VAL A 78 -2.47 -0.45 21.78
C VAL A 78 -2.60 -1.06 23.19
N ASN A 79 -1.47 -1.16 23.91
CA ASN A 79 -1.39 -1.72 25.25
C ASN A 79 -1.74 -0.73 26.37
N SER A 80 -1.99 0.54 26.03
CA SER A 80 -2.38 1.53 27.03
C SER A 80 -3.73 1.16 27.69
N GLN A 81 -3.88 1.56 28.96
CA GLN A 81 -5.07 1.26 29.76
C GLN A 81 -6.32 2.04 29.30
N ASN A 82 -6.20 2.97 28.35
CA ASN A 82 -7.33 3.75 27.86
C ASN A 82 -8.02 3.03 26.67
N PRO A 83 -9.24 2.49 26.85
CA PRO A 83 -9.93 1.74 25.80
C PRO A 83 -10.47 2.59 24.66
N GLU A 84 -10.64 3.91 24.83
CA GLU A 84 -11.21 4.79 23.80
C GLU A 84 -10.17 5.39 22.85
N VAL A 85 -8.91 5.52 23.28
CA VAL A 85 -7.84 6.21 22.52
C VAL A 85 -6.66 5.27 22.27
N LYS A 86 -6.92 4.07 21.74
CA LYS A 86 -5.85 3.07 21.57
C LYS A 86 -4.90 3.34 20.39
N VAL A 87 -5.43 3.78 19.25
CA VAL A 87 -4.60 4.08 18.07
C VAL A 87 -5.21 5.24 17.28
N GLU A 88 -4.47 6.35 17.23
CA GLU A 88 -4.81 7.51 16.43
C GLU A 88 -4.45 7.30 14.94
N VAL A 89 -5.25 7.88 14.03
CA VAL A 89 -5.07 7.72 12.58
C VAL A 89 -3.76 8.37 12.10
N ALA A 90 -3.41 9.53 12.66
CA ALA A 90 -2.20 10.27 12.28
C ALA A 90 -0.90 9.48 12.54
N PRO A 91 -0.58 9.03 13.77
CA PRO A 91 0.62 8.22 14.00
C PRO A 91 0.56 6.86 13.29
N PHE A 92 -0.62 6.25 13.15
CA PHE A 92 -0.77 5.00 12.40
C PHE A 92 -0.40 5.16 10.93
N SER A 93 -0.96 6.14 10.25
CA SER A 93 -0.71 6.40 8.83
C SER A 93 0.75 6.85 8.60
N ALA A 94 1.33 7.65 9.50
CA ALA A 94 2.74 8.01 9.48
C ALA A 94 3.65 6.77 9.57
N ALA A 95 3.40 5.85 10.52
CA ALA A 95 4.17 4.61 10.63
C ALA A 95 4.03 3.73 9.38
N CYS A 96 2.82 3.60 8.83
CA CYS A 96 2.57 2.87 7.59
C CYS A 96 3.31 3.49 6.40
N SER A 97 3.45 4.81 6.36
CA SER A 97 4.20 5.48 5.29
C SER A 97 5.66 5.04 5.24
N HIS A 98 6.27 4.75 6.40
CA HIS A 98 7.66 4.28 6.47
C HIS A 98 7.81 2.86 5.89
N VAL A 99 6.79 2.02 5.98
CA VAL A 99 6.79 0.65 5.44
C VAL A 99 6.82 0.64 3.91
N SER A 100 6.35 1.70 3.25
CA SER A 100 6.32 1.80 1.78
C SER A 100 7.69 1.55 1.13
N VAL A 101 8.79 1.96 1.78
CA VAL A 101 10.15 1.75 1.28
C VAL A 101 10.48 0.26 1.09
N LEU A 102 9.92 -0.61 1.92
CA LEU A 102 10.18 -2.04 1.87
C LEU A 102 9.62 -2.66 0.58
N PHE A 103 8.44 -2.22 0.14
CA PHE A 103 7.86 -2.67 -1.13
C PHE A 103 8.70 -2.20 -2.33
N GLY A 104 9.23 -0.98 -2.29
CA GLY A 104 10.16 -0.48 -3.32
C GLY A 104 11.49 -1.24 -3.36
N CYS A 105 11.94 -1.76 -2.21
CA CYS A 105 13.17 -2.53 -2.11
C CYS A 105 13.07 -3.91 -2.78
N LEU A 106 11.88 -4.51 -2.85
CA LEU A 106 11.59 -5.80 -3.49
C LEU A 106 11.65 -5.79 -5.03
N GLY A 107 11.91 -4.62 -5.63
CA GLY A 107 12.19 -4.51 -7.07
C GLY A 107 10.95 -4.26 -7.92
N ILE A 108 11.17 -4.18 -9.24
CA ILE A 108 10.19 -3.64 -10.20
C ILE A 108 8.89 -4.46 -10.23
N ALA A 109 8.97 -5.77 -9.98
CA ALA A 109 7.80 -6.64 -9.91
C ALA A 109 6.80 -6.25 -8.82
N PHE A 110 7.27 -5.61 -7.74
CA PHE A 110 6.45 -5.20 -6.60
C PHE A 110 6.03 -3.73 -6.64
N LYS A 111 6.43 -2.99 -7.68
CA LYS A 111 6.06 -1.57 -7.84
C LYS A 111 4.55 -1.34 -7.84
N PHE A 112 3.78 -2.28 -8.40
CA PHE A 112 2.32 -2.19 -8.36
C PHE A 112 1.76 -2.34 -6.94
N ALA A 113 2.36 -3.24 -6.14
CA ALA A 113 1.99 -3.42 -4.74
C ALA A 113 2.37 -2.18 -3.91
N GLU A 114 3.56 -1.62 -4.15
CA GLU A 114 4.01 -0.37 -3.55
C GLU A 114 3.02 0.78 -3.85
N MET A 115 2.67 1.00 -5.12
CA MET A 115 1.73 2.05 -5.51
C MET A 115 0.34 1.86 -4.90
N ASP A 116 -0.15 0.63 -4.87
CA ASP A 116 -1.47 0.29 -4.31
C ASP A 116 -1.50 0.49 -2.78
N TYR A 117 -0.41 0.15 -2.08
CA TYR A 117 -0.23 0.38 -0.65
C TYR A 117 -0.12 1.87 -0.32
N VAL A 118 0.79 2.59 -1.01
CA VAL A 118 1.03 4.03 -0.81
C VAL A 118 -0.26 4.82 -1.02
N ALA A 119 -1.02 4.55 -2.09
CA ALA A 119 -2.27 5.26 -2.34
C ALA A 119 -3.29 5.12 -1.20
N LYS A 120 -3.30 4.00 -0.49
CA LYS A 120 -4.19 3.75 0.65
C LYS A 120 -3.68 4.38 1.93
N VAL A 121 -2.37 4.34 2.16
CA VAL A 121 -1.75 5.07 3.29
C VAL A 121 -1.97 6.57 3.13
N ASP A 122 -1.84 7.11 1.92
CA ASP A 122 -2.12 8.52 1.61
C ASP A 122 -3.58 8.89 1.88
N ASP A 123 -4.53 7.98 1.61
CA ASP A 123 -5.94 8.18 1.93
C ASP A 123 -6.18 8.25 3.44
N LEU A 124 -5.59 7.32 4.21
CA LEU A 124 -5.66 7.34 5.67
C LEU A 124 -4.98 8.57 6.27
N THR A 125 -3.87 9.01 5.69
CA THR A 125 -3.16 10.23 6.09
C THR A 125 -4.05 11.47 5.90
N LYS A 126 -4.83 11.53 4.82
CA LYS A 126 -5.79 12.61 4.61
C LYS A 126 -6.96 12.55 5.59
N ALA A 127 -7.47 11.35 5.86
CA ALA A 127 -8.54 11.12 6.83
C ALA A 127 -8.13 11.54 8.25
N ALA A 128 -6.84 11.43 8.60
CA ALA A 128 -6.31 11.85 9.89
C ALA A 128 -6.52 13.35 10.21
N ASN A 129 -6.78 14.19 9.22
CA ASN A 129 -7.08 15.61 9.45
C ASN A 129 -8.45 15.85 10.09
N SER A 130 -9.37 14.88 9.99
CA SER A 130 -10.75 15.01 10.47
C SER A 130 -11.21 13.85 11.34
N ILE A 131 -10.47 12.74 11.37
CA ILE A 131 -10.81 11.53 12.11
C ILE A 131 -9.66 11.20 13.07
N GLY A 132 -9.95 11.23 14.37
CA GLY A 132 -8.94 11.06 15.41
C GLY A 132 -8.40 9.63 15.53
N THR A 133 -9.28 8.63 15.63
CA THR A 133 -8.88 7.24 15.95
C THR A 133 -9.26 6.23 14.86
N LEU A 134 -8.58 5.08 14.82
CA LEU A 134 -8.94 3.98 13.94
C LEU A 134 -10.36 3.44 14.22
N LYS A 135 -10.83 3.51 15.47
CA LYS A 135 -12.20 3.17 15.84
C LYS A 135 -13.19 4.12 15.16
N SER A 136 -13.00 5.43 15.34
CA SER A 136 -13.83 6.47 14.72
C SER A 136 -13.81 6.41 13.18
N LEU A 137 -12.70 5.97 12.61
CA LEU A 137 -12.55 5.75 11.16
C LEU A 137 -13.48 4.65 10.63
N LEU A 138 -13.67 3.57 11.40
CA LEU A 138 -14.66 2.55 11.06
C LEU A 138 -16.09 3.05 11.32
N ASP A 139 -16.33 3.72 12.44
CA ASP A 139 -17.65 4.24 12.81
C ASP A 139 -18.20 5.18 11.74
N HIS A 140 -17.36 6.09 11.23
CA HIS A 140 -17.70 6.99 10.13
C HIS A 140 -18.23 6.25 8.88
N ASP A 141 -17.55 5.18 8.45
CA ASP A 141 -17.96 4.44 7.26
C ASP A 141 -19.16 3.51 7.51
N ILE A 142 -19.36 3.07 8.76
CA ILE A 142 -20.54 2.31 9.19
C ILE A 142 -21.78 3.21 9.11
N GLU A 143 -21.72 4.40 9.70
CA GLU A 143 -22.81 5.39 9.69
C GLU A 143 -23.22 5.76 8.26
N GLN A 144 -22.26 5.81 7.34
CA GLN A 144 -22.52 6.10 5.93
C GLN A 144 -22.88 4.88 5.08
N GLY A 145 -22.82 3.67 5.63
CA GLY A 145 -23.04 2.42 4.88
C GLY A 145 -22.01 2.18 3.77
N THR A 146 -20.77 2.67 3.93
CA THR A 146 -19.72 2.62 2.89
C THR A 146 -18.55 1.70 3.21
N VAL A 147 -18.56 0.96 4.33
CA VAL A 147 -17.46 0.10 4.80
C VAL A 147 -16.73 -0.67 3.69
N ARG A 148 -17.46 -1.34 2.79
CA ARG A 148 -16.88 -2.18 1.72
C ARG A 148 -16.68 -1.45 0.38
N LYS A 149 -17.12 -0.20 0.27
CA LYS A 149 -17.05 0.61 -0.95
C LYS A 149 -15.58 0.81 -1.35
N ALA A 150 -15.30 0.75 -2.65
CA ALA A 150 -13.94 1.03 -3.14
C ALA A 150 -13.52 2.45 -2.74
N GLY A 151 -12.38 2.57 -2.05
CA GLY A 151 -11.85 3.84 -1.57
C GLY A 151 -12.40 4.32 -0.22
N SER A 152 -13.27 3.56 0.45
CA SER A 152 -13.63 3.87 1.85
C SER A 152 -12.42 3.71 2.77
N HIS A 153 -12.42 4.45 3.88
CA HIS A 153 -11.30 4.42 4.82
C HIS A 153 -11.16 3.04 5.48
N SER A 154 -12.28 2.38 5.80
CA SER A 154 -12.33 1.03 6.34
C SER A 154 -11.71 0.01 5.37
N ARG A 155 -12.06 0.08 4.08
CA ARG A 155 -11.46 -0.80 3.08
C ARG A 155 -9.98 -0.53 2.90
N ASN A 156 -9.57 0.73 2.91
CA ASN A 156 -8.17 1.11 2.79
C ASN A 156 -7.37 0.64 4.02
N LEU A 157 -7.91 0.79 5.23
CA LEU A 157 -7.33 0.27 6.47
C LEU A 157 -7.14 -1.25 6.42
N LEU A 158 -8.15 -2.00 6.00
CA LEU A 158 -8.04 -3.46 5.89
C LEU A 158 -6.94 -3.90 4.90
N ARG A 159 -6.80 -3.18 3.79
CA ARG A 159 -5.77 -3.45 2.77
C ARG A 159 -4.37 -3.04 3.24
N VAL A 160 -4.24 -1.91 3.95
CA VAL A 160 -2.99 -1.50 4.61
C VAL A 160 -2.58 -2.54 5.66
N LYS A 161 -3.51 -3.00 6.50
CA LYS A 161 -3.29 -4.06 7.50
C LYS A 161 -2.71 -5.34 6.89
N ARG A 162 -3.25 -5.80 5.74
CA ARG A 162 -2.68 -6.93 4.99
C ARG A 162 -1.26 -6.65 4.48
N GLY A 163 -0.97 -5.42 4.08
CA GLY A 163 0.40 -5.01 3.72
C GLY A 163 1.38 -5.10 4.90
N LEU A 164 0.96 -4.67 6.08
CA LEU A 164 1.75 -4.77 7.31
C LEU A 164 2.03 -6.23 7.68
N ASP A 165 1.00 -7.07 7.58
CA ASP A 165 1.10 -8.50 7.89
C ASP A 165 1.99 -9.24 6.88
N MET A 166 1.95 -8.87 5.60
CA MET A 166 2.88 -9.42 4.61
C MET A 166 4.33 -9.12 4.99
N VAL A 167 4.64 -7.88 5.40
CA VAL A 167 5.99 -7.50 5.82
C VAL A 167 6.40 -8.26 7.08
N ARG A 168 5.48 -8.47 8.03
CA ARG A 168 5.73 -9.25 9.25
C ARG A 168 6.14 -10.68 8.90
N VAL A 169 5.32 -11.37 8.10
CA VAL A 169 5.62 -12.75 7.69
C VAL A 169 6.88 -12.81 6.82
N LEU A 170 7.12 -11.84 5.94
CA LEU A 170 8.35 -11.77 5.16
C LEU A 170 9.59 -11.70 6.07
N PHE A 171 9.56 -10.86 7.11
CA PHE A 171 10.66 -10.78 8.05
C PHE A 171 10.83 -12.07 8.84
N GLU A 172 9.75 -12.71 9.31
CA GLU A 172 9.83 -14.02 9.97
C GLU A 172 10.53 -15.05 9.08
N GLN A 173 10.16 -15.11 7.80
CA GLN A 173 10.75 -16.04 6.85
C GLN A 173 12.21 -15.69 6.49
N ILE A 174 12.57 -14.39 6.42
CA ILE A 174 13.97 -13.97 6.21
C ILE A 174 14.86 -14.36 7.41
N LEU A 175 14.34 -14.23 8.63
CA LEU A 175 15.09 -14.57 9.85
C LEU A 175 15.20 -16.08 10.04
N ALA A 176 14.21 -16.87 9.61
CA ALA A 176 14.22 -18.33 9.67
C ALA A 176 15.02 -19.00 8.54
N SER A 177 15.40 -18.25 7.50
CA SER A 177 16.08 -18.80 6.31
C SER A 177 17.56 -18.42 6.28
N GLU A 178 18.40 -19.38 5.89
CA GLU A 178 19.81 -19.17 5.54
C GLU A 178 20.01 -18.87 4.05
N GLU A 179 18.94 -18.86 3.24
CA GLU A 179 19.03 -18.63 1.80
C GLU A 179 19.50 -17.20 1.47
N SER A 180 20.34 -17.10 0.44
CA SER A 180 20.77 -15.81 -0.12
C SER A 180 19.67 -15.12 -0.93
N SER A 181 18.72 -15.88 -1.46
CA SER A 181 17.59 -15.39 -2.27
C SER A 181 16.37 -15.08 -1.41
N LEU A 182 15.65 -14.01 -1.73
CA LEU A 182 14.38 -13.69 -1.06
C LEU A 182 13.17 -14.38 -1.69
N LYS A 183 13.37 -15.16 -2.76
CA LYS A 183 12.27 -15.80 -3.50
C LYS A 183 11.42 -16.70 -2.60
N SER A 184 12.07 -17.60 -1.86
CA SER A 184 11.37 -18.56 -0.99
C SER A 184 10.64 -17.83 0.15
N PRO A 185 11.30 -16.97 0.97
CA PRO A 185 10.63 -16.17 1.99
C PRO A 185 9.44 -15.35 1.49
N ALA A 186 9.60 -14.63 0.37
CA ALA A 186 8.55 -13.79 -0.19
C ALA A 186 7.38 -14.62 -0.76
N SER A 187 7.66 -15.80 -1.32
CA SER A 187 6.62 -16.70 -1.83
C SER A 187 5.74 -17.23 -0.70
N VAL A 188 6.34 -17.63 0.43
CA VAL A 188 5.60 -18.09 1.62
C VAL A 188 4.77 -16.95 2.19
N ALA A 189 5.36 -15.77 2.41
CA ALA A 189 4.65 -14.61 2.93
C ALA A 189 3.47 -14.19 2.03
N TYR A 190 3.66 -14.19 0.70
CA TYR A 190 2.59 -13.91 -0.24
C TYR A 190 1.47 -14.95 -0.19
N ALA A 191 1.83 -16.24 -0.17
CA ALA A 191 0.87 -17.34 -0.13
C ALA A 191 -0.03 -17.27 1.12
N GLN A 192 0.56 -16.91 2.27
CA GLN A 192 -0.16 -16.78 3.53
C GLN A 192 -1.07 -15.56 3.58
N VAL A 193 -0.57 -14.38 3.19
CA VAL A 193 -1.27 -13.12 3.47
C VAL A 193 -2.13 -12.61 2.31
N PHE A 194 -1.63 -12.69 1.08
CA PHE A 194 -2.29 -12.05 -0.06
C PHE A 194 -2.99 -13.02 -1.01
N ALA A 195 -2.46 -14.23 -1.19
CA ALA A 195 -3.03 -15.20 -2.12
C ALA A 195 -4.52 -15.53 -1.88
N PRO A 196 -5.03 -15.60 -0.63
CA PRO A 196 -6.46 -15.80 -0.38
C PRO A 196 -7.35 -14.70 -0.95
N HIS A 197 -6.83 -13.48 -1.09
CA HIS A 197 -7.59 -12.29 -1.50
C HIS A 197 -7.31 -11.86 -2.96
N HIS A 198 -6.49 -12.60 -3.69
CA HIS A 198 -6.10 -12.29 -5.06
C HIS A 198 -6.63 -13.35 -6.04
N GLY A 199 -7.25 -12.90 -7.13
CA GLY A 199 -7.68 -13.78 -8.22
C GLY A 199 -6.51 -14.48 -8.92
N TRP A 200 -6.82 -15.55 -9.67
CA TRP A 200 -5.82 -16.40 -10.34
C TRP A 200 -4.78 -15.62 -11.15
N ALA A 201 -5.23 -14.62 -11.93
CA ALA A 201 -4.34 -13.82 -12.76
C ALA A 201 -3.29 -13.04 -11.95
N ILE A 202 -3.69 -12.44 -10.82
CA ILE A 202 -2.78 -11.71 -9.94
C ILE A 202 -1.79 -12.67 -9.30
N ARG A 203 -2.25 -13.85 -8.83
CA ARG A 203 -1.36 -14.87 -8.25
C ARG A 203 -0.30 -15.33 -9.24
N LYS A 204 -0.65 -15.51 -10.51
CA LYS A 204 0.32 -15.88 -11.56
C LYS A 204 1.31 -14.75 -11.87
N ALA A 205 0.84 -13.51 -11.95
CA ALA A 205 1.71 -12.36 -12.15
C ALA A 205 2.72 -12.20 -11.00
N VAL A 206 2.27 -12.36 -9.75
CA VAL A 206 3.16 -12.31 -8.57
C VAL A 206 4.16 -13.46 -8.59
N ALA A 207 3.74 -14.70 -8.88
CA ALA A 207 4.65 -15.84 -8.96
C ALA A 207 5.76 -15.64 -10.01
N ALA A 208 5.44 -15.04 -11.16
CA ALA A 208 6.44 -14.66 -12.15
C ALA A 208 7.35 -13.52 -11.65
N GLY A 209 6.78 -12.55 -10.93
CA GLY A 209 7.51 -11.44 -10.31
C GLY A 209 8.56 -11.85 -9.28
N MET A 210 8.36 -12.99 -8.58
CA MET A 210 9.29 -13.49 -7.57
C MET A 210 10.71 -13.74 -8.09
N TYR A 211 10.89 -13.98 -9.40
CA TYR A 211 12.21 -14.17 -10.01
C TYR A 211 13.02 -12.86 -10.14
N ALA A 212 12.37 -11.70 -9.99
CA ALA A 212 13.00 -10.38 -10.05
C ALA A 212 13.30 -9.80 -8.64
N LEU A 213 13.11 -10.59 -7.59
CA LEU A 213 13.42 -10.18 -6.22
C LEU A 213 14.94 -10.02 -6.03
N PRO A 214 15.36 -9.06 -5.19
CA PRO A 214 16.77 -8.91 -4.85
C PRO A 214 17.25 -10.08 -3.97
N THR A 215 18.58 -10.22 -3.85
CA THR A 215 19.19 -11.06 -2.82
C THR A 215 19.03 -10.42 -1.44
N ARG A 216 19.22 -11.22 -0.38
CA ARG A 216 19.26 -10.74 1.01
C ARG A 216 20.31 -9.65 1.19
N ALA A 217 21.52 -9.84 0.66
CA ALA A 217 22.59 -8.83 0.73
C ALA A 217 22.20 -7.51 0.04
N GLN A 218 21.55 -7.59 -1.12
CA GLN A 218 21.06 -6.39 -1.83
C GLN A 218 19.95 -5.67 -1.06
N LEU A 219 19.03 -6.42 -0.42
CA LEU A 219 18.01 -5.84 0.45
C LEU A 219 18.67 -5.09 1.62
N LEU A 220 19.57 -5.75 2.36
CA LEU A 220 20.26 -5.15 3.51
C LEU A 220 21.03 -3.89 3.12
N LYS A 221 21.72 -3.92 1.98
CA LYS A 221 22.38 -2.73 1.41
C LYS A 221 21.39 -1.59 1.14
N LYS A 222 20.23 -1.85 0.56
CA LYS A 222 19.19 -0.82 0.33
C LYS A 222 18.59 -0.29 1.64
N LEU A 223 18.56 -1.11 2.68
CA LEU A 223 18.08 -0.73 4.01
C LEU A 223 19.17 -0.05 4.87
N ASN A 224 20.40 0.04 4.37
CA ASN A 224 21.54 0.59 5.11
C ASN A 224 21.76 -0.11 6.47
N GLU A 225 21.65 -1.44 6.47
CA GLU A 225 21.85 -2.28 7.66
C GLU A 225 22.86 -3.40 7.40
N ASP A 226 23.65 -3.72 8.43
CA ASP A 226 24.32 -5.01 8.53
C ASP A 226 23.35 -6.10 8.99
N ALA A 227 23.80 -7.36 8.96
CA ALA A 227 22.95 -8.51 9.27
C ALA A 227 22.40 -8.49 10.71
N GLU A 228 23.20 -8.06 11.68
CA GLU A 228 22.82 -8.10 13.09
C GLU A 228 21.85 -6.97 13.44
N SER A 229 22.14 -5.75 12.98
CA SER A 229 21.23 -4.61 13.10
C SER A 229 19.91 -4.92 12.39
N ALA A 230 19.93 -5.49 11.18
CA ALA A 230 18.73 -5.89 10.48
C ALA A 230 17.91 -6.94 11.25
N ARG A 231 18.56 -7.95 11.82
CA ARG A 231 17.91 -8.98 12.65
C ARG A 231 17.17 -8.37 13.83
N ILE A 232 17.81 -7.48 14.57
CA ILE A 232 17.23 -6.78 15.72
C ILE A 232 16.00 -5.96 15.31
N GLN A 233 16.12 -5.17 14.23
CA GLN A 233 15.01 -4.31 13.81
C GLN A 233 13.85 -5.10 13.17
N MET A 234 14.14 -6.15 12.40
CA MET A 234 13.12 -7.07 11.88
C MET A 234 12.35 -7.73 13.03
N GLN A 235 13.05 -8.26 14.05
CA GLN A 235 12.41 -8.86 15.22
C GLN A 235 11.55 -7.84 15.98
N SER A 236 12.05 -6.62 16.14
CA SER A 236 11.31 -5.51 16.76
C SER A 236 10.02 -5.21 16.01
N TYR A 237 10.07 -5.11 14.67
CA TYR A 237 8.88 -4.91 13.86
C TYR A 237 7.92 -6.10 13.95
N ILE A 238 8.42 -7.34 13.92
CA ILE A 238 7.58 -8.55 14.01
C ILE A 238 6.73 -8.51 15.27
N SER A 239 7.36 -8.33 16.44
CA SER A 239 6.65 -8.31 17.72
C SER A 239 5.68 -7.14 17.84
N ALA A 240 6.09 -5.94 17.43
CA ALA A 240 5.26 -4.75 17.58
C ALA A 240 4.08 -4.71 16.60
N SER A 241 4.32 -5.04 15.33
CA SER A 241 3.28 -5.08 14.30
C SER A 241 2.22 -6.14 14.58
N ALA A 242 2.58 -7.28 15.18
CA ALA A 242 1.62 -8.31 15.57
C ALA A 242 0.52 -7.76 16.50
N LEU A 243 0.89 -6.92 17.48
CA LEU A 243 -0.06 -6.30 18.40
C LEU A 243 -1.00 -5.32 17.68
N VAL A 244 -0.44 -4.49 16.78
CA VAL A 244 -1.21 -3.53 15.97
C VAL A 244 -2.16 -4.24 15.00
N ILE A 245 -1.69 -5.28 14.33
CA ILE A 245 -2.49 -6.11 13.40
C ILE A 245 -3.65 -6.77 14.15
N GLN A 246 -3.38 -7.41 15.29
CA GLN A 246 -4.42 -8.02 16.12
C GLN A 246 -5.43 -7.01 16.65
N TYR A 247 -4.99 -5.80 17.00
CA TYR A 247 -5.88 -4.72 17.40
C TYR A 247 -6.83 -4.33 16.26
N ILE A 248 -6.31 -4.15 15.04
CA ILE A 248 -7.13 -3.83 13.87
C ILE A 248 -8.12 -4.97 13.58
N ASP A 249 -7.68 -6.23 13.61
CA ASP A 249 -8.58 -7.37 13.39
C ASP A 249 -9.71 -7.40 14.44
N LYS A 250 -9.38 -7.17 15.71
CA LYS A 250 -10.38 -7.07 16.78
C LYS A 250 -11.39 -5.94 16.52
N LEU A 251 -10.97 -4.78 16.03
CA LEU A 251 -11.87 -3.68 15.69
C LEU A 251 -12.89 -4.05 14.59
N PHE A 252 -12.44 -4.73 13.53
CA PHE A 252 -13.34 -5.18 12.46
C PHE A 252 -14.29 -6.28 12.94
N LEU A 253 -13.77 -7.25 13.70
CA LEU A 253 -14.54 -8.40 14.16
C LEU A 253 -15.55 -8.02 15.25
N SER A 254 -15.20 -7.13 16.19
CA SER A 254 -16.13 -6.66 17.23
C SER A 254 -17.29 -5.82 16.69
N LYS A 255 -17.20 -5.38 15.43
CA LYS A 255 -18.24 -4.64 14.71
C LYS A 255 -18.92 -5.50 13.62
N GLU A 256 -18.67 -6.82 13.63
CA GLU A 256 -19.27 -7.80 12.71
C GLU A 256 -18.99 -7.53 11.22
N LEU A 257 -17.92 -6.78 10.91
CA LEU A 257 -17.61 -6.39 9.53
C LEU A 257 -16.93 -7.52 8.72
N GLY A 258 -16.28 -8.45 9.43
CA GLY A 258 -15.39 -9.47 8.87
C GLY A 258 -14.10 -8.89 8.28
N ILE A 259 -13.12 -9.77 8.04
CA ILE A 259 -11.77 -9.38 7.56
C ILE A 259 -11.35 -10.06 6.24
N ASP A 260 -12.24 -10.84 5.61
CA ASP A 260 -11.91 -11.71 4.47
C ASP A 260 -12.29 -11.16 3.08
N TRP A 261 -12.83 -9.93 3.02
CA TRP A 261 -13.35 -9.30 1.80
C TRP A 261 -12.35 -8.38 1.05
#